data_AF-A0A1X6Y3V0-F1
#
_entry.id   AF-A0A1X6Y3V0-F1
#
_cell.length_a   1.000
_cell.length_b   1.000
_cell.length_c   1.000
_cell.angle_alpha   90.00
_cell.angle_beta   90.00
_cell.angle_gamma   90.00
#
_symmetry.space_group_name_H-M   'P 1'
#
loop_
_entity.id
_entity.type
_entity.pdbx_description
1 polymer ?
#
loop_
_entity_poly.entity_id
_entity_poly.type
_entity_poly.pdbx_seq_one_letter_code
_entity_poly.pdbx_strand_id
1 'polypeptide(L)'
;MCGLCGLLGIVHWTETNAHPGAFTGTGRRTIRAERAHRARLVNAALAPVRMSVSDFQASAYLVRAPTGRQEIVDDLQSVWGAVDRLRGGPVDPLDEDWIAAMERGS
;
A
#
# COMPACT_ATOMS: atom_id res chain seq x y z
N MET A 1 -2.68 13.59 1.05
CA MET A 1 -3.39 14.25 -0.07
C MET A 1 -2.86 15.68 -0.23
N CYS A 2 -2.36 16.09 -1.40
CA CYS A 2 -1.96 17.49 -1.64
C CYS A 2 -3.17 18.31 -2.12
N GLY A 3 -3.14 19.64 -1.93
CA GLY A 3 -4.29 20.52 -2.23
C GLY A 3 -4.79 20.44 -3.69
N LEU A 4 -3.89 20.19 -4.64
CA LEU A 4 -4.24 20.06 -6.06
C LEU A 4 -5.06 18.78 -6.35
N CYS A 5 -4.76 17.65 -5.69
CA CYS A 5 -5.52 16.41 -5.86
C CYS A 5 -6.97 16.55 -5.38
N GLY A 6 -7.18 17.32 -4.31
CA GLY A 6 -8.52 17.61 -3.78
C GLY A 6 -9.38 18.44 -4.75
N LEU A 7 -8.79 19.41 -5.43
CA LEU A 7 -9.48 20.24 -6.42
C LEU A 7 -9.92 19.44 -7.67
N LEU A 8 -9.11 18.46 -8.07
CA LEU A 8 -9.36 17.65 -9.27
C LEU A 8 -10.26 16.42 -9.00
N GLY A 9 -10.75 16.24 -7.76
CA GLY A 9 -11.52 15.06 -7.38
C GLY A 9 -10.73 13.76 -7.47
N ILE A 10 -9.40 13.84 -7.46
CA ILE A 10 -8.51 12.69 -7.60
C ILE A 10 -8.38 12.03 -6.23
N VAL A 11 -9.00 10.86 -6.10
CA VAL A 11 -8.70 9.89 -5.04
C VAL A 11 -7.21 9.55 -5.17
N HIS A 12 -6.38 9.95 -4.19
CA HIS A 12 -4.93 9.73 -4.01
C HIS A 12 -4.03 9.45 -5.25
N TRP A 13 -2.84 10.06 -5.38
CA TRP A 13 -1.98 9.89 -6.58
C TRP A 13 -1.67 8.43 -6.96
N THR A 14 -1.55 7.53 -5.98
CA THR A 14 -1.39 6.09 -6.23
C THR A 14 -2.62 5.45 -6.87
N GLU A 15 -3.81 5.98 -6.61
CA GLU A 15 -5.11 5.50 -7.11
C GLU A 15 -5.51 6.10 -8.45
N THR A 16 -4.75 7.09 -8.95
CA THR A 16 -4.91 7.57 -10.32
C THR A 16 -4.50 6.45 -11.27
N ASN A 17 -5.40 6.05 -12.17
CA ASN A 17 -5.12 4.97 -13.11
C ASN A 17 -3.89 5.29 -13.95
N ALA A 18 -2.76 4.64 -13.68
CA ALA A 18 -1.53 4.75 -14.46
C ALA A 18 -1.61 4.04 -15.83
N HIS A 19 -2.76 3.43 -16.15
CA HIS A 19 -2.90 2.57 -17.33
C HIS A 19 -3.30 3.38 -18.58
N PRO A 20 -2.54 3.33 -19.69
CA PRO A 20 -2.86 4.06 -20.93
C PRO A 20 -4.26 3.72 -21.50
N GLY A 21 -4.72 2.48 -21.32
CA GLY A 21 -6.06 2.00 -21.70
C GLY A 21 -7.16 2.25 -20.65
N ALA A 22 -6.89 3.00 -19.58
CA ALA A 22 -7.88 3.24 -18.52
C ALA A 22 -9.13 3.97 -19.01
N PHE A 23 -9.12 4.57 -20.20
CA PHE A 23 -10.27 5.25 -20.81
C PHE A 23 -10.85 4.51 -22.04
N THR A 24 -10.18 3.46 -22.54
CA THR A 24 -10.54 2.80 -23.82
C THR A 24 -11.38 1.52 -23.67
N GLY A 25 -11.60 1.04 -22.44
CA GLY A 25 -12.48 -0.11 -22.17
C GLY A 25 -11.87 -1.49 -22.46
N THR A 26 -10.82 -1.58 -23.27
CA THR A 26 -10.10 -2.82 -23.59
C THR A 26 -8.97 -3.09 -22.59
N GLY A 27 -8.95 -4.26 -21.94
CA GLY A 27 -7.82 -4.68 -21.08
C GLY A 27 -7.71 -3.96 -19.74
N ARG A 28 -8.77 -3.28 -19.27
CA ARG A 28 -8.78 -2.61 -17.96
C ARG A 28 -8.61 -3.62 -16.83
N ARG A 29 -7.48 -3.59 -16.11
CA ARG A 29 -7.46 -4.10 -14.73
C ARG A 29 -8.53 -3.32 -13.95
N THR A 30 -9.39 -4.04 -13.25
CA THR A 30 -10.36 -3.41 -12.35
C THR A 30 -9.60 -2.63 -11.27
N ILE A 31 -10.24 -1.61 -10.68
CA ILE A 31 -9.68 -0.88 -9.54
C ILE A 31 -9.19 -1.87 -8.45
N ARG A 32 -9.97 -2.93 -8.20
CA ARG A 32 -9.59 -4.01 -7.27
C ARG A 32 -8.34 -4.77 -7.71
N ALA A 33 -8.21 -5.12 -9.00
CA ALA A 33 -7.02 -5.83 -9.50
C ALA A 33 -5.75 -4.98 -9.40
N GLU A 34 -5.88 -3.67 -9.58
CA GLU A 34 -4.79 -2.72 -9.46
C GLU A 34 -4.42 -2.48 -7.98
N ARG A 35 -5.41 -2.31 -7.09
CA ARG A 35 -5.17 -2.25 -5.64
C ARG A 35 -4.52 -3.52 -5.10
N ALA A 36 -4.97 -4.68 -5.56
CA ALA A 36 -4.35 -5.97 -5.22
C ALA A 36 -2.91 -6.09 -5.75
N HIS A 37 -2.59 -5.45 -6.87
CA HIS A 37 -1.21 -5.38 -7.36
C HIS A 37 -0.32 -4.54 -6.46
N ARG A 38 -0.77 -3.34 -6.11
CA ARG A 38 -0.06 -2.45 -5.19
C ARG A 38 0.13 -3.09 -3.83
N ALA A 39 -0.90 -3.74 -3.30
CA ALA A 39 -0.82 -4.49 -2.05
C ALA A 39 0.24 -5.59 -2.10
N ARG A 40 0.38 -6.31 -3.23
CA ARG A 40 1.46 -7.30 -3.40
C ARG A 40 2.85 -6.68 -3.36
N LEU A 41 3.06 -5.56 -4.05
CA LEU A 41 4.36 -4.84 -4.02
C LEU A 41 4.70 -4.37 -2.61
N VAL A 42 3.72 -3.82 -1.90
CA VAL A 42 3.88 -3.35 -0.52
C VAL A 42 4.14 -4.53 0.43
N ASN A 43 3.48 -5.67 0.23
CA ASN A 43 3.73 -6.87 1.05
C ASN A 43 5.14 -7.42 0.88
N ALA A 44 5.74 -7.31 -0.30
CA ALA A 44 7.16 -7.64 -0.47
C ALA A 44 8.04 -6.71 0.38
N ALA A 45 7.72 -5.41 0.42
CA ALA A 45 8.44 -4.44 1.26
C ALA A 45 8.21 -4.64 2.77
N LEU A 46 7.06 -5.18 3.18
CA LEU A 46 6.73 -5.44 4.59
C LEU A 46 7.18 -6.82 5.09
N ALA A 47 7.74 -7.66 4.22
CA ALA A 47 8.19 -9.01 4.59
C ALA A 47 9.17 -9.03 5.78
N PRO A 48 10.16 -8.12 5.91
CA PRO A 48 11.10 -8.12 7.03
C PRO A 48 10.45 -7.93 8.41
N VAL A 49 9.34 -7.21 8.47
CA VAL A 49 8.57 -6.99 9.71
C VAL A 49 7.39 -7.93 9.89
N ARG A 50 7.23 -8.90 8.98
CA ARG A 50 6.15 -9.91 9.01
C ARG A 50 4.76 -9.30 9.09
N MET A 51 4.59 -8.10 8.52
CA MET A 51 3.31 -7.43 8.40
C MET A 51 2.77 -7.61 6.98
N SER A 52 1.46 -7.40 6.83
CA SER A 52 0.81 -7.50 5.53
C SER A 52 -0.25 -6.43 5.36
N VAL A 53 -0.54 -6.12 4.11
CA VAL A 53 -1.57 -5.20 3.66
C VAL A 53 -2.51 -5.93 2.69
N SER A 54 -3.80 -5.63 2.79
CA SER A 54 -4.83 -6.13 1.87
C SER A 54 -5.80 -5.03 1.49
N ASP A 55 -6.43 -5.15 0.33
CA ASP A 55 -7.55 -4.29 -0.05
C ASP A 55 -8.68 -4.42 0.99
N PHE A 56 -9.28 -3.29 1.36
CA PHE A 56 -10.47 -3.23 2.20
C PHE A 56 -11.57 -2.45 1.48
N GLN A 57 -12.59 -3.19 1.02
CA GLN A 57 -13.78 -2.64 0.36
C GLN A 57 -13.49 -1.76 -0.87
N ALA A 58 -12.37 -1.98 -1.57
CA ALA A 58 -11.94 -1.16 -2.71
C ALA A 58 -11.82 0.35 -2.44
N SER A 59 -11.78 0.76 -1.17
CA SER A 59 -11.69 2.17 -0.76
C SER A 59 -10.54 2.42 0.20
N ALA A 60 -10.20 1.44 1.05
CA ALA A 60 -9.15 1.53 2.04
C ALA A 60 -8.21 0.32 1.96
N TYR A 61 -7.22 0.29 2.85
CA TYR A 61 -6.31 -0.83 3.07
C TYR A 61 -6.39 -1.29 4.52
N LEU A 62 -6.26 -2.60 4.73
CA LEU A 62 -6.15 -3.20 6.05
C LEU A 62 -4.70 -3.64 6.27
N VAL A 63 -4.03 -3.05 7.25
CA VAL A 63 -2.69 -3.44 7.71
C VAL A 63 -2.85 -4.44 8.85
N ARG A 64 -2.12 -5.56 8.78
CA ARG A 64 -2.15 -6.64 9.78
C ARG A 64 -0.75 -6.93 10.30
N ALA A 65 -0.63 -6.90 11.63
CA ALA A 65 0.57 -7.29 12.35
C ALA A 65 0.57 -8.80 12.68
N PRO A 66 1.74 -9.42 12.88
CA PRO A 66 1.84 -10.84 13.24
C PRO A 66 1.25 -11.15 14.62
N THR A 67 1.06 -10.14 15.47
CA THR A 67 0.42 -10.23 16.79
C THR A 67 -1.11 -10.26 16.73
N GLY A 68 -1.71 -10.20 15.53
CA GLY A 68 -3.15 -10.15 15.31
C GLY A 68 -3.76 -8.74 15.34
N ARG A 69 -3.00 -7.73 15.81
CA ARG A 69 -3.39 -6.31 15.72
C ARG A 69 -3.56 -5.89 14.26
N GLN A 70 -4.57 -5.07 14.01
CA GLN A 70 -4.91 -4.61 12.66
C GLN A 70 -5.32 -3.14 12.69
N GLU A 71 -5.11 -2.46 11.56
CA GLU A 71 -5.50 -1.06 11.39
C GLU A 71 -5.98 -0.83 9.95
N ILE A 72 -7.09 -0.10 9.79
CA ILE A 72 -7.60 0.33 8.48
C ILE A 72 -7.01 1.71 8.18
N VAL A 73 -6.48 1.89 6.97
CA VAL A 73 -5.93 3.15 6.48
C VAL A 73 -6.53 3.53 5.14
N ASP A 74 -6.72 4.83 4.91
CA ASP A 74 -7.46 5.32 3.75
C ASP A 74 -6.68 5.19 2.43
N ASP A 75 -5.35 5.24 2.49
CA ASP A 75 -4.49 5.21 1.31
C ASP A 75 -3.17 4.46 1.57
N LEU A 76 -2.43 4.23 0.49
CA LEU A 76 -1.18 3.47 0.54
C LEU A 76 -0.05 4.22 1.27
N GLN A 77 -0.07 5.56 1.26
CA GLN A 77 0.94 6.36 1.97
C GLN A 77 0.81 6.16 3.49
N SER A 78 -0.43 6.03 3.97
CA SER A 78 -0.76 5.87 5.39
C SER A 78 -0.33 4.52 5.98
N VAL A 79 0.06 3.55 5.14
CA VAL A 79 0.50 2.22 5.56
C VAL A 79 1.72 2.29 6.48
N TRP A 80 2.72 3.12 6.17
CA TRP A 80 3.94 3.22 6.98
C TRP A 80 3.68 3.74 8.40
N GLY A 81 2.82 4.76 8.52
CA GLY A 81 2.41 5.24 9.84
C GLY A 81 1.65 4.18 10.65
N ALA A 82 0.84 3.34 10.01
CA ALA A 82 0.20 2.21 10.67
C ALA A 82 1.21 1.12 11.08
N VAL A 83 2.22 0.85 10.25
CA VAL A 83 3.32 -0.05 10.60
C VAL A 83 4.05 0.44 11.86
N ASP A 84 4.37 1.74 11.94
CA ASP A 84 4.99 2.33 13.14
C ASP A 84 4.14 2.10 14.40
N ARG A 85 2.83 2.40 14.32
CA ARG A 85 1.88 2.24 15.44
C ARG A 85 1.67 0.78 15.84
N LEU A 86 1.62 -0.13 14.87
CA LEU A 86 1.43 -1.56 15.11
C LEU A 86 2.70 -2.22 15.67
N ARG A 87 3.89 -1.77 15.23
CA ARG A 87 5.19 -2.23 15.75
C ARG A 87 5.50 -1.62 17.12
N GLY A 88 5.01 -0.41 17.40
CA GLY A 88 5.24 0.32 18.64
C GLY A 88 6.43 1.29 18.58
N GLY A 89 6.84 1.71 17.39
CA GLY A 89 7.96 2.64 17.19
C GLY A 89 8.25 2.87 15.71
N PRO A 90 9.00 3.93 15.36
CA PRO A 90 9.30 4.26 13.97
C PRO A 90 10.07 3.13 13.29
N VAL A 91 9.75 2.90 12.02
CA VAL A 91 10.48 2.00 11.14
C VAL A 91 11.16 2.79 10.04
N ASP A 92 12.41 2.42 9.74
CA ASP A 92 13.08 2.90 8.55
C ASP A 92 13.04 1.81 7.48
N PRO A 93 12.19 1.94 6.45
CA PRO A 93 12.13 0.97 5.35
C PRO A 93 13.34 1.05 4.41
N LEU A 94 14.19 2.07 4.55
CA LEU A 94 15.42 2.24 3.78
C LEU A 94 16.68 1.81 4.57
N ASP A 95 16.49 1.23 5.75
CA ASP A 95 17.58 0.63 6.52
C ASP A 95 18.24 -0.51 5.74
N GLU A 96 19.57 -0.60 5.80
CA GLU A 96 20.35 -1.56 5.01
C GLU A 96 19.99 -3.02 5.34
N ASP A 97 19.74 -3.34 6.62
CA ASP A 97 19.35 -4.68 7.04
C ASP A 97 17.95 -5.02 6.54
N TRP A 98 17.06 -4.02 6.48
CA TRP A 98 15.71 -4.17 5.92
C TRP A 98 15.77 -4.50 4.43
N ILE A 99 16.52 -3.72 3.65
CA ILE A 99 16.68 -3.92 2.21
C ILE A 99 17.31 -5.29 1.95
N ALA A 100 18.39 -5.63 2.66
CA ALA A 100 19.05 -6.93 2.52
C ALA A 100 18.10 -8.09 2.88
N ALA A 101 17.19 -7.91 3.86
CA ALA A 101 16.18 -8.90 4.16
C ALA A 101 15.14 -9.08 3.05
N MET A 102 14.76 -8.00 2.36
CA MET A 102 13.86 -8.07 1.20
C MET A 102 14.50 -8.81 0.02
N GLU A 103 15.78 -8.53 -0.27
CA GLU A 103 16.52 -9.16 -1.37
C GLU A 103 16.72 -10.66 -1.17
N ARG A 104 16.92 -11.12 0.08
CA ARG A 104 17.01 -12.55 0.42
C ARG A 104 15.69 -13.31 0.28
N GLY A 105 14.56 -12.60 0.29
CA GLY A 105 13.21 -13.18 0.23
C GLY A 105 12.53 -13.09 -1.14
N SER A 106 13.16 -12.46 -2.14
CA SER A 106 12.69 -12.39 -3.54
C SER A 106 13.08 -13.60 -4.37
#